data_AF-A0A8H7SKD3-F1
#
_entry.id   AF-A0A8H7SKD3-F1
#
_cell.length_a   1.000
_cell.length_b   1.000
_cell.length_c   1.000
_cell.angle_alpha   90.00
_cell.angle_beta   90.00
_cell.angle_gamma   90.00
#
_symmetry.space_group_name_H-M   'P 1'
#
loop_
_entity.id
_entity.type
_entity.pdbx_description
1 polymer ?
#
loop_
_entity_poly.entity_id
_entity_poly.type
_entity_poly.pdbx_seq_one_letter_code
_entity_poly.pdbx_strand_id
1 'polypeptide(L)'
;MALRATFLNLSNRFTSPAAPMQWMRQISTSNVWRQTDNGFKEETTPAMPGVLAAELRAPKELSTSLDPYSGRSIGSVSNPNTAYRRLNAILSQNNVRRELRANRYYEKPNVARRRKNIERNRKLFGAMIGKKVALIMQMKQRGM
;
A
#
# COMPACT_ATOMS: atom_id res chain seq x y z
N MET A 1 57.45 18.66 5.85
CA MET A 1 57.47 17.67 6.95
C MET A 1 56.08 17.59 7.56
N ALA A 2 55.65 16.38 7.87
CA ALA A 2 54.28 15.95 8.07
C ALA A 2 53.66 16.39 9.40
N LEU A 3 52.37 16.76 9.36
CA LEU A 3 51.41 16.57 10.44
C LEU A 3 50.07 16.20 9.76
N ARG A 4 49.81 14.90 9.60
CA ARG A 4 49.04 14.03 10.51
C ARG A 4 47.53 14.17 10.33
N ALA A 5 47.01 13.21 9.57
CA ALA A 5 45.74 12.53 9.68
C ALA A 5 44.69 13.13 10.63
N THR A 6 43.56 13.54 10.05
CA THR A 6 42.28 13.63 10.75
C THR A 6 41.20 12.92 9.94
N PHE A 7 40.93 11.66 10.36
CA PHE A 7 39.62 11.01 10.43
C PHE A 7 38.76 11.04 9.14
N LEU A 8 38.83 10.07 8.22
CA LEU A 8 38.31 8.69 8.39
C LEU A 8 37.25 8.57 9.49
N ASN A 9 36.00 8.98 9.21
CA ASN A 9 34.82 8.46 9.91
C ASN A 9 33.51 8.84 9.18
N LEU A 10 33.27 8.22 8.02
CA LEU A 10 31.95 8.24 7.38
C LEU A 10 31.63 6.90 6.70
N SER A 11 31.75 5.83 7.46
CA SER A 11 31.26 4.51 7.03
C SER A 11 30.78 3.74 8.25
N ASN A 12 29.59 4.08 8.74
CA ASN A 12 28.78 3.23 9.63
C ASN A 12 27.39 3.85 9.76
N ARG A 13 26.53 3.69 8.75
CA ARG A 13 25.09 4.02 8.90
C ARG A 13 24.10 3.10 8.21
N PHE A 14 24.54 1.99 7.62
CA PHE A 14 23.64 0.94 7.15
C PHE A 14 24.31 -0.44 7.28
N THR A 15 24.36 -0.94 8.51
CA THR A 15 24.38 -2.39 8.75
C THR A 15 23.17 -2.69 9.61
N SER A 16 22.05 -2.98 8.96
CA SER A 16 20.98 -3.72 9.63
C SER A 16 21.41 -5.18 9.61
N PRO A 17 21.38 -5.92 10.74
CA PRO A 17 21.56 -7.35 10.68
C PRO A 17 20.48 -7.92 9.77
N ALA A 18 20.88 -8.66 8.74
CA ALA A 18 19.97 -9.45 7.94
C ALA A 18 19.30 -10.46 8.88
N ALA A 19 18.05 -10.21 9.26
CA ALA A 19 17.26 -11.21 9.95
C ALA A 19 17.21 -12.45 9.04
N PRO A 20 17.66 -13.63 9.48
CA PRO A 20 17.52 -14.83 8.69
C PRO A 20 16.03 -15.07 8.51
N MET A 21 15.57 -15.04 7.26
CA MET A 21 14.23 -15.47 6.90
C MET A 21 14.09 -16.95 7.27
N GLN A 22 13.59 -17.22 8.48
CA GLN A 22 13.22 -18.56 8.89
C GLN A 22 11.91 -18.92 8.20
N TRP A 23 12.02 -19.39 6.96
CA TRP A 23 10.95 -20.13 6.27
C TRP A 23 10.84 -21.57 6.80
N MET A 24 10.88 -21.71 8.13
CA MET A 24 10.74 -22.99 8.79
C MET A 24 9.51 -22.90 9.69
N ARG A 25 8.34 -23.25 9.12
CA ARG A 25 7.22 -23.69 9.94
C ARG A 25 7.69 -24.97 10.62
N GLN A 26 7.95 -24.90 11.92
CA GLN A 26 8.02 -26.08 12.76
C GLN A 26 6.64 -26.73 12.68
N ILE A 27 6.55 -27.83 11.94
CA ILE A 27 5.40 -28.73 12.04
C ILE A 27 5.53 -29.33 13.43
N SER A 28 4.79 -28.77 14.39
CA SER A 28 4.68 -29.33 15.73
C SER A 28 3.97 -30.68 15.62
N THR A 29 4.73 -31.76 15.55
CA THR A 29 4.22 -33.11 15.73
C THR A 29 4.11 -33.38 17.23
N SER A 30 3.15 -32.73 17.89
CA SER A 30 2.80 -33.09 19.25
C SER A 30 1.29 -33.08 19.44
N ASN A 31 0.58 -33.86 18.61
CA ASN A 31 -0.69 -34.44 19.04
C ASN A 31 -0.57 -35.95 18.87
N VAL A 32 -0.20 -36.58 19.99
CA VAL A 32 -0.30 -38.00 20.22
C VAL A 32 -1.79 -38.35 20.16
N TRP A 33 -2.20 -39.05 19.11
CA TRP A 33 -3.52 -39.61 18.98
C TRP A 33 -3.68 -40.70 20.05
N ARG A 34 -4.38 -40.39 21.14
CA ARG A 34 -4.93 -41.42 22.02
C ARG A 34 -6.21 -41.93 21.39
N GLN A 35 -6.10 -42.99 20.58
CA GLN A 35 -7.25 -43.79 20.15
C GLN A 35 -7.92 -44.38 21.38
N THR A 36 -9.15 -43.93 21.67
CA THR A 36 -10.11 -44.73 22.41
C THR A 36 -11.06 -45.32 21.37
N ASP A 37 -10.87 -46.60 21.07
CA ASP A 37 -11.82 -47.38 20.30
C ASP A 37 -13.16 -47.40 21.03
N ASN A 38 -14.19 -46.86 20.39
CA ASN A 38 -15.57 -47.28 20.62
C ASN A 38 -16.30 -47.15 19.29
N GLY A 39 -16.63 -48.32 18.75
CA GLY A 39 -17.17 -48.45 17.41
C GLY A 39 -18.58 -47.88 17.29
N PHE A 40 -18.80 -47.16 16.20
CA PHE A 40 -20.08 -47.11 15.50
C PHE A 40 -19.75 -46.97 14.01
N LYS A 41 -20.16 -47.97 13.21
CA LYS A 41 -20.12 -47.92 11.76
C LYS A 41 -21.41 -47.25 11.28
N GLU A 42 -21.32 -46.05 10.73
CA GLU A 42 -22.33 -45.51 9.83
C GLU A 42 -21.64 -45.04 8.56
N GLU A 43 -21.92 -45.74 7.45
CA GLU A 43 -21.70 -45.22 6.12
C GLU A 43 -22.79 -44.18 5.84
N THR A 44 -22.46 -42.93 5.48
CA THR A 44 -23.26 -42.10 4.58
C THR A 44 -22.55 -40.79 4.19
N THR A 45 -22.40 -40.61 2.87
CA THR A 45 -22.03 -39.41 2.10
C THR A 45 -20.58 -38.88 2.21
N PRO A 46 -19.99 -38.38 1.10
CA PRO A 46 -18.74 -37.62 1.14
C PRO A 46 -19.02 -36.26 1.77
N ALA A 47 -19.15 -36.23 3.09
CA ALA A 47 -19.20 -35.01 3.86
C ALA A 47 -17.86 -34.29 3.67
N MET A 48 -17.91 -33.06 3.16
CA MET A 48 -16.77 -32.14 3.14
C MET A 48 -16.09 -32.18 4.52
N PRO A 49 -14.74 -32.25 4.59
CA PRO A 49 -14.05 -32.39 5.87
C PRO A 49 -14.53 -31.29 6.81
N GLY A 50 -15.03 -31.66 8.00
CA GLY A 50 -15.76 -30.77 8.91
C GLY A 50 -15.00 -29.49 9.30
N VAL A 51 -13.68 -29.48 9.10
CA VAL A 51 -12.81 -28.30 9.22
C VAL A 51 -13.22 -27.19 8.25
N LEU A 52 -13.51 -27.52 6.99
CA LEU A 52 -13.96 -26.55 5.98
C LEU A 52 -15.38 -26.06 6.26
N ALA A 53 -16.24 -26.93 6.80
CA ALA A 53 -17.61 -26.57 7.16
C ALA A 53 -17.66 -25.60 8.35
N ALA A 54 -16.73 -25.73 9.31
CA ALA A 54 -16.61 -24.80 10.43
C ALA A 54 -16.10 -23.41 9.98
N GLU A 55 -15.14 -23.38 9.05
CA GLU A 55 -14.51 -22.14 8.57
C GLU A 55 -15.40 -21.32 7.64
N LEU A 56 -16.30 -21.98 6.88
CA LEU A 56 -17.35 -21.31 6.10
C LEU A 56 -18.53 -20.82 6.96
N ARG A 57 -18.71 -21.40 8.16
CA ARG A 57 -19.80 -21.07 9.09
C ARG A 57 -19.42 -19.98 10.09
N ALA A 58 -18.12 -19.77 10.30
CA ALA A 58 -17.64 -18.60 11.01
C ALA A 58 -18.15 -17.35 10.29
N PRO A 59 -18.81 -16.40 10.98
CA PRO A 59 -19.09 -15.11 10.39
C PRO A 59 -17.74 -14.57 9.91
N LYS A 60 -17.64 -14.28 8.61
CA LYS A 60 -16.46 -13.62 8.06
C LYS A 60 -16.46 -12.23 8.67
N GLU A 61 -15.83 -12.09 9.85
CA GLU A 61 -15.65 -10.83 10.56
C GLU A 61 -15.08 -9.86 9.52
N LEU A 62 -15.94 -8.98 9.02
CA LEU A 62 -15.55 -7.95 8.09
C LEU A 62 -14.42 -7.21 8.78
N SER A 63 -13.24 -7.11 8.15
CA SER A 63 -12.11 -6.46 8.80
C SER A 63 -12.56 -5.06 9.22
N THR A 64 -12.75 -4.85 10.53
CA THR A 64 -13.12 -3.55 11.10
C THR A 64 -11.94 -2.58 11.08
N SER A 65 -10.89 -2.92 10.32
CA SER A 65 -9.75 -2.07 10.12
C SER A 65 -10.19 -0.75 9.49
N LEU A 66 -9.84 0.32 10.19
CA LEU A 66 -9.99 1.71 9.75
C LEU A 66 -8.91 2.11 8.74
N ASP A 67 -7.95 1.23 8.41
CA ASP A 67 -6.85 1.49 7.47
C ASP A 67 -7.29 2.07 6.11
N PRO A 68 -8.32 1.57 5.41
CA PRO A 68 -8.74 2.15 4.13
C PRO A 68 -9.32 3.58 4.27
N TYR A 69 -9.75 3.95 5.47
CA TYR A 69 -10.25 5.29 5.81
C TYR A 69 -9.14 6.22 6.32
N SER A 70 -7.98 5.67 6.66
CA SER A 70 -6.82 6.43 7.14
C SER A 70 -6.41 7.48 6.10
N GLY A 71 -6.31 8.74 6.53
CA GLY A 71 -6.01 9.88 5.65
C GLY A 71 -7.09 10.22 4.62
N ARG A 72 -8.28 9.59 4.68
CA ARG A 72 -9.43 9.83 3.79
C ARG A 72 -10.73 10.14 4.54
N SER A 73 -10.69 10.16 5.87
CA SER A 73 -11.77 10.59 6.74
C SER A 73 -11.58 12.05 7.17
N ILE A 74 -12.69 12.69 7.51
CA ILE A 74 -12.71 14.00 8.19
C ILE A 74 -13.60 13.88 9.42
N GLY A 75 -13.22 14.55 10.51
CA GLY A 75 -14.02 14.57 11.73
C GLY A 75 -15.33 15.35 11.56
N SER A 76 -16.15 15.35 12.61
CA SER A 76 -17.38 16.15 12.64
C SER A 76 -17.03 17.64 12.59
N VAL A 77 -17.63 18.37 11.64
CA VAL A 77 -17.44 19.81 11.43
C VAL A 77 -18.78 20.50 11.57
N SER A 78 -18.81 21.70 12.15
CA SER A 78 -20.05 22.48 12.35
C SER A 78 -20.77 22.81 11.04
N ASN A 79 -20.02 23.06 9.95
CA ASN A 79 -20.57 23.32 8.63
C ASN A 79 -20.26 22.16 7.66
N PRO A 80 -21.29 21.41 7.21
CA PRO A 80 -21.10 20.25 6.34
C PRO A 80 -20.52 20.61 4.97
N ASN A 81 -20.84 21.78 4.42
CA ASN A 81 -20.32 22.20 3.11
C ASN A 81 -18.80 22.38 3.12
N THR A 82 -18.25 22.92 4.20
CA THR A 82 -16.80 23.09 4.36
C THR A 82 -16.09 21.75 4.49
N ALA A 83 -16.70 20.83 5.24
CA ALA A 83 -16.29 19.44 5.36
C ALA A 83 -16.22 18.76 3.98
N TYR A 84 -17.28 18.81 3.17
CA TYR A 84 -17.27 18.18 1.84
C TYR A 84 -16.21 18.75 0.90
N ARG A 85 -15.99 20.08 0.92
CA ARG A 85 -14.92 20.70 0.11
C ARG A 85 -13.54 20.21 0.54
N ARG A 86 -13.29 20.14 1.85
CA ARG A 86 -12.03 19.63 2.40
C ARG A 86 -11.83 18.16 2.06
N LEU A 87 -12.85 17.33 2.24
CA LEU A 87 -12.81 15.92 1.87
C LEU A 87 -12.52 15.74 0.38
N ASN A 88 -13.16 16.53 -0.49
CA ASN A 88 -12.92 16.46 -1.93
C ASN A 88 -11.47 16.84 -2.29
N ALA A 89 -10.88 17.83 -1.60
CA ALA A 89 -9.47 18.18 -1.77
C ALA A 89 -8.54 17.01 -1.36
N ILE A 90 -8.80 16.39 -0.20
CA ILE A 90 -8.04 15.23 0.29
C ILE A 90 -8.10 14.06 -0.71
N LEU A 91 -9.29 13.72 -1.20
CA LEU A 91 -9.48 12.64 -2.17
C LEU A 91 -8.82 12.94 -3.52
N SER A 92 -8.75 14.22 -3.91
CA SER A 92 -8.05 14.67 -5.12
C SER A 92 -6.53 14.57 -4.98
N GLN A 93 -5.97 15.04 -3.86
CA GLN A 93 -4.53 14.96 -3.56
C GLN A 93 -4.04 13.51 -3.53
N ASN A 94 -4.81 12.61 -2.90
CA ASN A 94 -4.53 11.18 -2.85
C ASN A 94 -4.84 10.44 -4.16
N ASN A 95 -5.31 11.12 -5.21
CA ASN A 95 -5.67 10.54 -6.52
C ASN A 95 -6.69 9.38 -6.49
N VAL A 96 -7.50 9.25 -5.43
CA VAL A 96 -8.40 8.10 -5.21
C VAL A 96 -9.37 7.90 -6.38
N ARG A 97 -9.99 8.99 -6.85
CA ARG A 97 -10.96 8.93 -7.97
C ARG A 97 -10.32 8.53 -9.29
N ARG A 98 -9.04 8.88 -9.50
CA ARG A 98 -8.30 8.52 -10.71
C ARG A 98 -7.94 7.04 -10.68
N GLU A 99 -7.49 6.55 -9.52
CA GLU A 99 -7.18 5.15 -9.29
C GLU A 99 -8.42 4.27 -9.48
N LEU A 100 -9.56 4.62 -8.87
CA LEU A 100 -10.82 3.89 -9.06
C LEU A 100 -11.24 3.81 -10.54
N ARG A 101 -11.03 4.88 -11.30
CA ARG A 101 -11.32 4.87 -12.75
C ARG A 101 -10.33 4.00 -13.53
N ALA A 102 -9.05 4.04 -13.18
CA ALA A 102 -8.03 3.21 -13.83
C ALA A 102 -8.22 1.71 -13.51
N ASN A 103 -8.66 1.37 -12.29
CA ASN A 103 -8.85 0.00 -11.84
C ASN A 103 -10.21 -0.60 -12.23
N ARG A 104 -11.13 0.19 -12.81
CA ARG A 104 -12.45 -0.30 -13.25
C ARG A 104 -12.34 -1.44 -14.26
N TYR A 105 -11.34 -1.39 -15.13
CA TYR A 105 -11.10 -2.41 -16.15
C TYR A 105 -9.63 -2.81 -16.15
N TYR A 106 -9.36 -4.06 -16.53
CA TYR A 106 -7.99 -4.53 -16.66
C TYR A 106 -7.25 -3.80 -17.78
N GLU A 107 -6.11 -3.18 -17.46
CA GLU A 107 -5.17 -2.59 -18.40
C GLU A 107 -3.97 -3.52 -18.58
N LYS A 108 -3.66 -3.93 -19.82
CA LYS A 108 -2.47 -4.75 -20.10
C LYS A 108 -1.19 -4.05 -19.60
N PRO A 109 -0.19 -4.76 -19.02
CA PRO A 109 1.00 -4.13 -18.43
C PRO A 109 1.79 -3.22 -19.37
N ASN A 110 1.92 -3.59 -20.64
CA ASN A 110 2.60 -2.78 -21.65
C ASN A 110 1.87 -1.45 -21.92
N VAL A 111 0.54 -1.49 -21.96
CA VAL A 111 -0.30 -0.30 -22.16
C VAL A 111 -0.17 0.63 -20.95
N ALA A 112 -0.25 0.08 -19.74
CA ALA A 112 -0.06 0.82 -18.50
C ALA A 112 1.31 1.50 -18.41
N ARG A 113 2.39 0.80 -18.83
CA ARG A 113 3.74 1.37 -18.90
C ARG A 113 3.81 2.54 -19.87
N ARG A 114 3.27 2.39 -21.09
CA ARG A 114 3.24 3.45 -22.10
C ARG A 114 2.47 4.68 -21.60
N ARG A 115 1.27 4.46 -21.04
CA ARG A 115 0.44 5.54 -20.47
C ARG A 115 1.18 6.30 -19.37
N LYS A 116 1.75 5.60 -18.39
CA LYS A 116 2.52 6.22 -17.29
C LYS A 116 3.71 7.04 -17.80
N ASN A 117 4.40 6.57 -18.84
CA ASN A 117 5.52 7.29 -19.42
C ASN A 117 5.08 8.60 -20.09
N ILE A 118 4.00 8.56 -20.89
CA ILE A 118 3.41 9.74 -21.54
C ILE A 118 2.92 10.74 -20.48
N GLU A 119 2.20 10.28 -19.45
CA GLU A 119 1.73 11.13 -18.35
C GLU A 119 2.89 11.79 -17.60
N ARG A 120 3.95 11.04 -17.30
CA ARG A 120 5.17 11.56 -16.69
C ARG A 120 5.82 12.62 -17.56
N ASN A 121 6.00 12.36 -18.85
CA ASN A 121 6.62 13.30 -19.78
C ASN A 121 5.80 14.61 -19.88
N ARG A 122 4.46 14.52 -20.02
CA ARG A 122 3.58 15.71 -20.03
C ARG A 122 3.69 16.51 -18.74
N LYS A 123 3.75 15.84 -17.58
CA LYS A 123 3.94 16.52 -16.28
C LYS A 123 5.29 17.24 -16.20
N LEU A 124 6.38 16.58 -16.61
CA LEU A 124 7.72 17.17 -16.59
C LEU A 124 7.83 18.33 -17.58
N PHE A 125 7.26 18.19 -18.77
CA PHE A 125 7.22 19.25 -19.78
C PHE A 125 6.47 20.47 -19.25
N GLY A 126 5.26 20.29 -18.71
CA GLY A 126 4.48 21.38 -18.13
C GLY A 126 5.21 22.09 -16.98
N ALA A 127 5.87 21.35 -16.09
CA ALA A 127 6.68 21.93 -15.02
C ALA A 127 7.89 22.71 -15.55
N MET A 128 8.58 22.20 -16.57
CA MET A 128 9.71 22.89 -17.20
C MET A 128 9.27 24.18 -17.88
N ILE A 129 8.20 24.14 -18.68
CA ILE A 129 7.67 25.33 -19.36
C ILE A 129 7.18 26.35 -18.33
N GLY A 130 6.47 25.91 -17.29
CA GLY A 130 6.04 26.79 -16.19
C GLY A 130 7.19 27.52 -15.52
N LYS A 131 8.32 26.84 -15.27
CA LYS A 131 9.54 27.45 -14.73
C LYS A 131 10.13 28.51 -15.68
N LYS A 132 10.21 28.20 -16.98
CA LYS A 132 10.73 29.13 -18.00
C LYS A 132 9.85 30.39 -18.11
N VAL A 133 8.53 30.21 -18.16
CA VAL A 133 7.58 31.33 -18.20
C VAL A 133 7.68 32.18 -16.93
N ALA A 134 7.73 31.55 -15.76
CA ALA A 134 7.90 32.27 -14.50
C ALA A 134 9.19 33.10 -14.48
N LEU A 135 10.29 32.57 -15.00
CA LEU A 135 11.55 33.30 -15.14
C LEU A 135 11.40 34.52 -16.05
N ILE A 136 10.80 34.36 -17.24
CA ILE A 136 10.54 35.46 -18.17
C ILE A 136 9.66 36.53 -17.53
N MET A 137 8.61 36.13 -16.81
CA MET A 137 7.75 37.07 -16.07
C MET A 137 8.52 37.86 -15.01
N GLN A 138 9.45 37.20 -14.29
CA GLN A 138 10.31 37.88 -13.33
C GLN A 138 11.29 38.84 -14.01
N MET A 139 11.84 38.49 -15.17
CA MET A 139 12.73 39.39 -15.94
C MET A 139 11.97 40.63 -16.41
N LYS A 140 10.77 40.43 -16.98
CA LYS A 140 9.88 41.50 -17.39
C LYS A 140 9.52 42.44 -16.23
N GLN A 141 9.22 41.89 -15.04
CA GLN A 141 8.94 42.70 -13.84
C GLN A 141 10.13 43.54 -13.38
N ARG A 142 11.36 43.08 -13.66
CA ARG A 142 12.59 43.82 -13.37
C ARG A 142 12.98 44.84 -14.45
N GLY A 143 12.20 44.95 -15.53
CA GLY A 143 12.46 45.88 -16.63
C GLY A 143 13.55 45.41 -17.61
N MET A 144 13.86 44.11 -17.62
CA MET A 144 14.69 43.46 -18.65
C MET A 144 13.86 42.94 -19.81
#